data_AF-A0A352JS58-F1
#
_entry.id   AF-A0A352JS58-F1
#
_cell.length_a   1.000
_cell.length_b   1.000
_cell.length_c   1.000
_cell.angle_alpha   90.00
_cell.angle_beta   90.00
_cell.angle_gamma   90.00
#
_symmetry.space_group_name_H-M   'P 1'
#
loop_
_entity.id
_entity.type
_entity.pdbx_description
1 polymer ?
#
loop_
_entity_poly.entity_id
_entity_poly.type
_entity_poly.pdbx_seq_one_letter_code
_entity_poly.pdbx_strand_id
1 'polypeptide(L)'
;SFLNNRMAYNVFQSTAIYFLMYLIAINVVDSLKRLNKLIWILFLIHVLFAFKGIKGHGIAGGALMGDENDFALAMNMMIPFAFFMFFNFKTNFKKFAALLVLVVLVVAVVVSFSRGGWVGLIVALTYSIIKSRKIAISLAITGVLALAIVIAAPPRYWHE
;
A
#
# COMPACT_ATOMS: atom_id res chain seq x y z
N SER A 1 34.16 2.90 -21.02
CA SER A 1 33.72 4.27 -20.67
C SER A 1 32.33 4.60 -21.21
N PHE A 2 32.01 4.32 -22.49
CA PHE A 2 30.70 4.66 -23.10
C PHE A 2 29.47 4.03 -22.42
N LEU A 3 29.56 2.77 -21.96
CA LEU A 3 28.49 2.11 -21.19
C LEU A 3 28.19 2.84 -19.87
N ASN A 4 29.22 3.33 -19.19
CA ASN A 4 29.07 4.04 -17.92
C ASN A 4 28.37 5.40 -18.13
N ASN A 5 28.76 6.15 -19.17
CA ASN A 5 28.13 7.43 -19.49
C ASN A 5 26.65 7.27 -19.89
N ARG A 6 26.31 6.22 -20.63
CA ARG A 6 24.90 5.93 -21.00
C ARG A 6 24.07 5.53 -19.77
N MET A 7 24.61 4.71 -18.88
CA MET A 7 23.93 4.36 -17.63
C MET A 7 23.76 5.57 -16.73
N ALA A 8 24.80 6.40 -16.55
CA ALA A 8 24.73 7.64 -15.79
C ALA A 8 23.67 8.59 -16.36
N TYR A 9 23.59 8.73 -17.69
CA TYR A 9 22.55 9.52 -18.36
C TYR A 9 21.15 8.96 -18.09
N ASN A 10 20.94 7.65 -18.25
CA ASN A 10 19.64 7.02 -18.00
C ASN A 10 19.18 7.17 -16.53
N VAL A 11 20.10 7.03 -15.58
CA VAL A 11 19.83 7.22 -14.15
C VAL A 11 19.51 8.68 -13.84
N PHE A 12 20.28 9.61 -14.41
CA PHE A 12 20.01 11.05 -14.28
C PHE A 12 18.63 11.41 -14.83
N GLN A 13 18.30 10.93 -16.04
CA GLN A 13 17.00 11.15 -16.67
C GLN A 13 15.86 10.59 -15.82
N SER A 14 15.98 9.36 -15.32
CA SER A 14 14.96 8.72 -14.49
C SER A 14 14.76 9.47 -13.16
N THR A 15 15.86 9.85 -12.52
CA THR A 15 15.84 10.64 -11.27
C THR A 15 15.20 12.02 -11.49
N ALA A 16 15.54 12.69 -12.61
CA ALA A 16 14.97 13.98 -12.97
C ALA A 16 13.45 13.89 -13.19
N ILE A 17 12.97 12.83 -13.85
CA ILE A 17 11.53 12.60 -14.03
C ILE A 17 10.82 12.44 -12.67
N TYR A 18 11.36 11.63 -11.76
CA TYR A 18 10.76 11.47 -10.43
C TYR A 18 10.78 12.78 -9.62
N PHE A 19 11.85 13.56 -9.73
CA PHE A 19 11.94 14.86 -9.09
C PHE A 19 10.89 15.85 -9.64
N LEU A 20 10.69 15.90 -10.95
CA LEU A 20 9.66 16.73 -11.58
C LEU A 20 8.25 16.27 -11.18
N MET A 21 7.98 14.96 -11.16
CA MET A 21 6.71 14.41 -10.68
C MET A 21 6.44 14.80 -9.23
N TYR A 22 7.46 14.73 -8.36
CA TYR A 22 7.37 15.19 -6.98
C TYR A 22 7.03 16.69 -6.91
N LEU A 23 7.75 17.55 -7.66
CA LEU A 23 7.48 18.99 -7.70
C LEU A 23 6.04 19.29 -8.15
N ILE A 24 5.57 18.62 -9.20
CA ILE A 24 4.18 18.80 -9.68
C ILE A 24 3.20 18.36 -8.58
N ALA A 25 3.42 17.20 -7.96
CA ALA A 25 2.54 16.68 -6.92
C ALA A 25 2.40 17.66 -5.74
N ILE A 26 3.50 18.21 -5.22
CA ILE A 26 3.46 19.15 -4.09
C ILE A 26 2.82 20.49 -4.46
N ASN A 27 3.01 20.97 -5.71
CA ASN A 27 2.42 22.22 -6.16
C ASN A 27 0.91 22.08 -6.46
N VAL A 28 0.47 20.90 -6.93
CA VAL A 28 -0.95 20.62 -7.18
C VAL A 28 -1.70 20.37 -5.87
N VAL A 29 -1.08 19.68 -4.92
CA VAL A 29 -1.66 19.33 -3.62
C VAL A 29 -1.36 20.41 -2.59
N ASP A 30 -1.95 21.59 -2.81
CA ASP A 30 -1.77 22.78 -1.97
C ASP A 30 -2.70 22.85 -0.74
N SER A 31 -3.57 21.86 -0.54
CA SER A 31 -4.61 21.91 0.49
C SER A 31 -5.03 20.52 0.97
N LEU A 32 -5.49 20.42 2.22
CA LEU A 32 -5.98 19.16 2.80
C LEU A 32 -7.13 18.54 1.99
N LYS A 33 -7.97 19.36 1.36
CA LYS A 33 -9.06 18.89 0.50
C LYS A 33 -8.52 18.19 -0.75
N ARG A 34 -7.49 18.76 -1.39
CA ARG A 34 -6.82 18.15 -2.55
C ARG A 34 -6.03 16.91 -2.15
N LEU A 35 -5.33 16.93 -1.01
CA LEU A 35 -4.62 15.76 -0.49
C LEU A 35 -5.56 14.59 -0.24
N ASN A 36 -6.70 14.85 0.41
CA ASN A 36 -7.73 13.82 0.63
C ASN A 36 -8.26 13.28 -0.71
N LYS A 37 -8.52 14.15 -1.69
CA LYS A 37 -8.95 13.72 -3.03
C LYS A 37 -7.88 12.86 -3.72
N LEU A 38 -6.60 13.23 -3.63
CA LEU A 38 -5.49 12.45 -4.15
C LEU A 38 -5.41 11.08 -3.47
N ILE A 39 -5.51 11.00 -2.15
CA ILE A 39 -5.48 9.72 -1.43
C ILE A 39 -6.62 8.80 -1.88
N TRP A 40 -7.83 9.33 -2.09
CA TRP A 40 -8.94 8.53 -2.64
C TRP A 40 -8.67 8.03 -4.07
N ILE A 41 -8.08 8.86 -4.92
CA ILE A 41 -7.66 8.43 -6.27
C ILE A 41 -6.60 7.33 -6.16
N LEU A 42 -5.61 7.50 -5.29
CA LEU A 42 -4.57 6.51 -5.04
C LEU A 42 -5.16 5.21 -4.49
N PHE A 43 -6.11 5.26 -3.57
CA PHE A 43 -6.81 4.06 -3.09
C PHE A 43 -7.52 3.34 -4.23
N LEU A 44 -8.24 4.06 -5.09
CA LEU A 44 -8.91 3.45 -6.22
C LEU A 44 -7.91 2.75 -7.15
N ILE A 45 -6.80 3.41 -7.48
CA ILE A 45 -5.73 2.83 -8.30
C ILE A 45 -5.13 1.58 -7.61
N HIS A 46 -4.78 1.67 -6.33
CA HIS A 46 -4.17 0.56 -5.60
C HIS A 46 -5.14 -0.62 -5.43
N VAL A 47 -6.44 -0.37 -5.27
CA VAL A 47 -7.45 -1.44 -5.24
C VAL A 47 -7.54 -2.15 -6.60
N LEU A 48 -7.48 -1.42 -7.71
CA LEU A 48 -7.46 -2.04 -9.04
C LEU A 48 -6.21 -2.91 -9.24
N PHE A 49 -5.04 -2.41 -8.84
CA PHE A 49 -3.79 -3.19 -8.88
C PHE A 49 -3.82 -4.36 -7.88
N ALA A 50 -4.40 -4.18 -6.70
CA ALA A 50 -4.57 -5.24 -5.70
C ALA A 50 -5.36 -6.41 -6.29
N PHE A 51 -6.49 -6.16 -6.95
CA PHE A 51 -7.25 -7.23 -7.61
C PHE A 51 -6.47 -7.91 -8.72
N LYS A 52 -5.67 -7.16 -9.50
CA LYS A 52 -4.82 -7.74 -10.54
C LYS A 52 -3.72 -8.61 -9.93
N GLY A 53 -3.03 -8.13 -8.91
CA GLY A 53 -1.97 -8.87 -8.22
C GLY A 53 -2.51 -10.07 -7.45
N ILE A 54 -3.71 -10.00 -6.85
CA ILE A 54 -4.35 -11.16 -6.21
C ILE A 54 -4.59 -12.27 -7.24
N LYS A 55 -5.06 -11.93 -8.45
CA LYS A 55 -5.23 -12.92 -9.54
C LYS A 55 -3.89 -13.40 -10.11
N GLY A 56 -2.87 -12.54 -10.09
CA GLY A 56 -1.53 -12.82 -10.58
C GLY A 56 -0.55 -13.30 -9.50
N HIS A 57 -1.03 -13.75 -8.34
CA HIS A 57 -0.20 -14.24 -7.22
C HIS A 57 0.93 -13.29 -6.79
N GLY A 58 0.62 -11.99 -6.68
CA GLY A 58 1.57 -10.95 -6.32
C GLY A 58 2.13 -10.19 -7.51
N ILE A 59 1.83 -10.59 -8.75
CA ILE A 59 2.31 -9.91 -9.95
C ILE A 59 1.15 -9.15 -10.60
N ALA A 60 1.18 -7.82 -10.48
CA ALA A 60 0.21 -6.94 -11.11
C ALA A 60 0.72 -6.33 -12.44
N GLY A 61 2.01 -6.49 -12.74
CA GLY A 61 2.65 -6.02 -13.98
C GLY A 61 2.78 -4.49 -14.06
N GLY A 62 3.52 -4.03 -15.08
CA GLY A 62 3.93 -2.63 -15.23
C GLY A 62 5.33 -2.38 -14.66
N ALA A 63 5.86 -1.17 -14.87
CA ALA A 63 7.25 -0.84 -14.53
C ALA A 63 7.56 -0.80 -13.02
N LEU A 64 6.54 -0.74 -12.16
CA LEU A 64 6.66 -0.57 -10.70
C LEU A 64 6.08 -1.74 -9.88
N MET A 65 5.57 -2.78 -10.52
CA MET A 65 4.96 -3.96 -9.87
C MET A 65 5.28 -5.22 -10.69
N GLY A 66 6.56 -5.33 -11.08
CA GLY A 66 7.05 -6.42 -11.94
C GLY A 66 7.25 -7.74 -11.19
N ASP A 67 7.39 -7.67 -9.87
CA ASP A 67 7.53 -8.82 -8.97
C ASP A 67 6.68 -8.66 -7.70
N GLU A 68 6.68 -9.70 -6.88
CA GLU A 68 5.89 -9.82 -5.66
C GLU A 68 6.32 -8.84 -4.56
N ASN A 69 7.60 -8.45 -4.54
CA ASN A 69 8.16 -7.54 -3.54
C ASN A 69 7.74 -6.11 -3.82
N ASP A 70 7.89 -5.65 -5.06
CA ASP A 70 7.47 -4.31 -5.50
C ASP A 70 5.97 -4.13 -5.33
N PHE A 71 5.19 -5.16 -5.68
CA PHE A 71 3.75 -5.16 -5.48
C PHE A 71 3.38 -5.06 -3.99
N ALA A 72 3.98 -5.88 -3.13
CA ALA A 72 3.71 -5.84 -1.69
C ALA A 72 4.12 -4.50 -1.06
N LEU A 73 5.24 -3.94 -1.50
CA LEU A 73 5.71 -2.62 -1.08
C LEU A 73 4.67 -1.54 -1.43
N ALA A 74 4.16 -1.55 -2.67
CA ALA A 74 3.14 -0.60 -3.10
C ALA A 74 1.85 -0.69 -2.28
N MET A 75 1.39 -1.91 -1.97
CA MET A 75 0.21 -2.10 -1.13
C MET A 75 0.47 -1.61 0.31
N ASN A 76 1.63 -1.95 0.89
CA ASN A 76 2.02 -1.54 2.23
C ASN A 76 2.10 -0.02 2.40
N MET A 77 2.55 0.71 1.37
CA MET A 77 2.61 2.18 1.41
C MET A 77 1.24 2.83 1.67
N MET A 78 0.15 2.20 1.21
CA MET A 78 -1.20 2.76 1.35
C MET A 78 -1.94 2.30 2.63
N ILE A 79 -1.44 1.27 3.33
CA ILE A 79 -2.08 0.71 4.53
C ILE A 79 -2.26 1.75 5.63
N PRO A 80 -1.23 2.54 6.04
CA PRO A 80 -1.39 3.53 7.10
C PRO A 80 -2.43 4.60 6.74
N PHE A 81 -2.49 5.02 5.46
CA PHE A 81 -3.48 5.99 5.00
C PHE A 81 -4.90 5.43 5.14
N ALA A 82 -5.14 4.19 4.71
CA ALA A 82 -6.46 3.55 4.82
C ALA A 82 -6.87 3.39 6.29
N PHE A 83 -5.91 2.96 7.12
CA PHE A 83 -6.09 2.81 8.56
C PHE A 83 -6.49 4.13 9.25
N PHE A 84 -5.75 5.21 9.04
CA PHE A 84 -6.07 6.48 9.68
C PHE A 84 -7.31 7.16 9.08
N MET A 85 -7.60 6.92 7.81
CA MET A 85 -8.82 7.45 7.20
C MET A 85 -10.09 6.87 7.82
N PHE A 86 -10.09 5.60 8.23
CA PHE A 86 -11.19 5.00 8.98
C PHE A 86 -11.54 5.79 10.26
N PHE A 87 -10.53 6.31 10.97
CA PHE A 87 -10.76 7.06 12.21
C PHE A 87 -11.12 8.53 11.99
N ASN A 88 -10.68 9.13 10.88
CA ASN A 88 -10.80 10.57 10.65
C ASN A 88 -12.05 10.98 9.83
N PHE A 89 -12.70 10.05 9.13
CA PHE A 89 -13.91 10.40 8.36
C PHE A 89 -15.14 10.62 9.23
N LYS A 90 -15.95 11.61 8.86
CA LYS A 90 -17.20 11.96 9.55
C LYS A 90 -18.34 10.99 9.22
N THR A 91 -18.42 10.50 7.98
CA THR A 91 -19.54 9.66 7.51
C THR A 91 -19.20 8.17 7.58
N ASN A 92 -20.16 7.37 8.04
CA ASN A 92 -19.99 5.90 8.16
C ASN A 92 -19.67 5.23 6.82
N PHE A 93 -20.24 5.73 5.71
CA PHE A 93 -19.92 5.25 4.37
C PHE A 93 -18.41 5.36 4.05
N LYS A 94 -17.79 6.51 4.33
CA LYS A 94 -16.36 6.71 4.05
C LYS A 94 -15.47 5.89 4.98
N LYS A 95 -15.89 5.70 6.23
CA LYS A 95 -15.20 4.79 7.16
C LYS A 95 -15.23 3.37 6.63
N PHE A 96 -16.41 2.88 6.24
CA PHE A 96 -16.57 1.54 5.68
C PHE A 96 -15.75 1.37 4.39
N ALA A 97 -15.77 2.34 3.49
CA ALA A 97 -14.94 2.32 2.29
C ALA A 97 -13.43 2.27 2.62
N ALA A 98 -12.96 3.05 3.60
CA ALA A 98 -11.55 3.01 4.02
C ALA A 98 -11.18 1.65 4.66
N LEU A 99 -12.09 1.05 5.44
CA LEU A 99 -11.91 -0.28 6.01
C LEU A 99 -11.85 -1.35 4.90
N LEU A 100 -12.72 -1.27 3.90
CA LEU A 100 -12.70 -2.18 2.75
C LEU A 100 -11.37 -2.08 1.98
N VAL A 101 -10.89 -0.85 1.74
CA VAL A 101 -9.58 -0.62 1.12
C VAL A 101 -8.48 -1.26 1.96
N LEU A 102 -8.47 -1.03 3.27
CA LEU A 102 -7.49 -1.63 4.18
C LEU A 102 -7.47 -3.16 4.06
N VAL A 103 -8.64 -3.80 4.10
CA VAL A 103 -8.76 -5.26 3.95
C VAL A 103 -8.18 -5.73 2.62
N VAL A 104 -8.55 -5.07 1.52
CA VAL A 104 -8.07 -5.44 0.16
C VAL A 104 -6.55 -5.32 0.06
N LEU A 105 -5.97 -4.25 0.59
CA LEU A 105 -4.51 -4.04 0.56
C LEU A 105 -3.78 -5.11 1.38
N VAL A 106 -4.30 -5.44 2.58
CA VAL A 106 -3.71 -6.46 3.45
C VAL A 106 -3.78 -7.84 2.79
N VAL A 107 -4.92 -8.21 2.20
CA VAL A 107 -5.08 -9.48 1.47
C VAL A 107 -4.12 -9.53 0.28
N ALA A 108 -3.96 -8.44 -0.46
CA ALA A 108 -3.03 -8.37 -1.57
C ALA A 108 -1.58 -8.61 -1.13
N VAL A 109 -1.13 -8.02 -0.02
CA VAL A 109 0.22 -8.28 0.54
C VAL A 109 0.40 -9.74 0.92
N VAL A 110 -0.60 -10.36 1.55
CA VAL A 110 -0.53 -11.77 1.95
C VAL A 110 -0.46 -12.67 0.71
N VAL A 111 -1.31 -12.44 -0.30
CA VAL A 111 -1.34 -13.24 -1.53
C VAL A 111 -0.06 -13.11 -2.36
N SER A 112 0.76 -12.09 -2.13
CA SER A 112 2.03 -11.96 -2.86
C SER A 112 3.13 -12.86 -2.35
N PHE A 113 2.98 -13.53 -1.20
CA PHE A 113 4.02 -14.37 -0.59
C PHE A 113 5.39 -13.66 -0.43
N SER A 114 5.40 -12.31 -0.38
CA SER A 114 6.63 -11.54 -0.21
C SER A 114 7.04 -11.48 1.26
N ARG A 115 8.23 -12.00 1.57
CA ARG A 115 8.85 -11.91 2.92
C ARG A 115 9.05 -10.45 3.35
N GLY A 116 9.49 -9.59 2.43
CA GLY A 116 9.59 -8.14 2.67
C GLY A 116 8.22 -7.48 2.84
N GLY A 117 7.23 -7.95 2.09
CA GLY A 117 5.82 -7.58 2.24
C GLY A 117 5.29 -7.80 3.64
N TRP A 118 5.56 -8.97 4.23
CA TRP A 118 5.19 -9.30 5.60
C TRP A 118 5.78 -8.37 6.64
N VAL A 119 7.09 -8.12 6.55
CA VAL A 119 7.77 -7.20 7.47
C VAL A 119 7.18 -5.79 7.34
N GLY A 120 7.00 -5.33 6.10
CA GLY A 120 6.36 -4.04 5.82
C GLY A 120 4.95 -3.92 6.40
N LEU A 121 4.15 -5.00 6.30
CA LEU A 121 2.79 -5.05 6.83
C LEU A 121 2.78 -4.94 8.36
N ILE A 122 3.62 -5.72 9.04
CA ILE A 122 3.74 -5.70 10.51
C ILE A 122 4.17 -4.30 10.97
N VAL A 123 5.17 -3.71 10.32
CA VAL A 123 5.66 -2.37 10.66
C VAL A 123 4.57 -1.32 10.41
N ALA A 124 3.91 -1.35 9.25
CA ALA A 124 2.85 -0.40 8.89
C ALA A 124 1.67 -0.46 9.86
N LEU A 125 1.19 -1.66 10.22
CA LEU A 125 0.10 -1.84 11.17
C LEU A 125 0.51 -1.47 12.59
N THR A 126 1.70 -1.89 13.04
CA THR A 126 2.22 -1.56 14.38
C THR A 126 2.39 -0.05 14.55
N TYR A 127 3.00 0.61 13.57
CA TYR A 127 3.10 2.07 13.54
C TYR A 127 1.72 2.73 13.60
N SER A 128 0.77 2.21 12.81
CA SER A 128 -0.59 2.74 12.77
C SER A 128 -1.33 2.60 14.11
N ILE A 129 -1.15 1.47 14.81
CA ILE A 129 -1.69 1.23 16.15
C ILE A 129 -1.08 2.19 17.16
N ILE A 130 0.26 2.27 17.23
CA ILE A 130 0.99 3.11 18.19
C ILE A 130 0.58 4.59 18.06
N LYS A 131 0.38 5.06 16.82
CA LYS A 131 0.02 6.46 16.56
C LYS A 131 -1.48 6.73 16.65
N SER A 132 -2.32 5.70 16.71
CA SER A 132 -3.76 5.84 16.87
C SER A 132 -4.13 6.32 18.27
N ARG A 133 -5.06 7.29 18.35
CA ARG A 133 -5.66 7.71 19.62
C ARG A 133 -6.66 6.68 20.19
N LYS A 134 -7.03 5.67 19.40
CA LYS A 134 -8.04 4.65 19.73
C LYS A 134 -7.43 3.25 19.68
N ILE A 135 -6.51 2.97 20.59
CA ILE A 135 -5.69 1.75 20.60
C ILE A 135 -6.57 0.48 20.68
N ALA A 136 -7.62 0.46 21.52
CA ALA A 136 -8.48 -0.73 21.64
C ALA A 136 -9.16 -1.11 20.31
N ILE A 137 -9.73 -0.13 19.59
CA ILE A 137 -10.35 -0.36 18.28
C ILE A 137 -9.29 -0.74 17.24
N SER A 138 -8.11 -0.13 17.32
CA SER A 138 -6.97 -0.42 16.45
C SER A 138 -6.50 -1.86 16.59
N LEU A 139 -6.34 -2.34 17.83
CA LEU A 139 -6.02 -3.72 18.15
C LEU A 139 -7.13 -4.67 17.71
N ALA A 140 -8.39 -4.31 17.89
CA ALA A 140 -9.51 -5.14 17.43
C ALA A 140 -9.50 -5.31 15.90
N ILE A 141 -9.35 -4.23 15.14
CA ILE A 141 -9.30 -4.29 13.67
C ILE A 141 -8.10 -5.13 13.21
N THR A 142 -6.90 -4.86 13.74
CA THR A 142 -5.70 -5.61 13.37
C THR A 142 -5.80 -7.08 13.80
N GLY A 143 -6.36 -7.37 14.97
CA GLY A 143 -6.59 -8.73 15.44
C GLY A 143 -7.56 -9.51 14.57
N VAL A 144 -8.66 -8.87 14.15
CA VAL A 144 -9.62 -9.47 13.20
C VAL A 144 -8.97 -9.73 11.84
N LEU A 145 -8.16 -8.79 11.33
CA LEU A 145 -7.42 -8.98 10.08
C LEU A 145 -6.42 -10.14 10.19
N ALA A 146 -5.65 -10.20 11.27
CA ALA A 146 -4.70 -11.27 11.52
C ALA A 146 -5.39 -12.64 11.61
N LEU A 147 -6.51 -12.72 12.36
CA LEU A 147 -7.29 -13.94 12.47
C LEU A 147 -7.87 -14.38 11.12
N ALA A 148 -8.40 -13.44 10.33
CA ALA A 148 -8.92 -13.73 9.00
C ALA A 148 -7.83 -14.29 8.07
N ILE A 149 -6.61 -13.74 8.14
CA ILE A 149 -5.48 -14.27 7.39
C ILE A 149 -5.13 -15.69 7.84
N VAL A 150 -5.04 -15.94 9.16
CA VAL A 150 -4.70 -17.26 9.68
C VAL A 150 -5.71 -18.32 9.25
N ILE A 151 -7.01 -17.98 9.24
CA ILE A 151 -8.08 -18.91 8.85
C ILE A 151 -8.12 -19.12 7.33
N ALA A 152 -7.87 -18.07 6.54
CA ALA A 152 -7.99 -18.13 5.08
C ALA A 152 -6.70 -18.57 4.37
N ALA A 153 -5.54 -18.51 5.04
CA ALA A 153 -4.27 -18.87 4.46
C ALA A 153 -4.19 -20.39 4.20
N PRO A 154 -3.90 -20.82 2.95
CA PRO A 154 -3.75 -22.24 2.64
C PRO A 154 -2.54 -22.85 3.37
N PRO A 155 -2.52 -24.16 3.68
CA PRO A 155 -1.45 -24.78 4.46
C PRO A 155 -0.03 -24.54 3.91
N ARG A 156 0.11 -24.46 2.58
CA ARG A 156 1.37 -24.13 1.90
C ARG A 156 2.01 -22.82 2.39
N TYR A 157 1.19 -21.87 2.83
CA TYR A 157 1.62 -20.57 3.36
C TYR A 157 2.55 -20.68 4.56
N TRP A 158 2.41 -21.74 5.36
CA TRP A 158 3.17 -21.95 6.60
C TRP A 158 4.45 -22.77 6.38
N HIS A 159 4.67 -23.26 5.17
CA HIS A 159 5.75 -24.20 4.84
C HIS A 159 6.79 -23.61 3.86
N GLU A 160 6.68 -22.33 3.50
CA GLU A 160 7.64 -21.55 2.68
C GLU A 160 8.52 -20.63 3.54
#